data_AF-A0A7W6T9W9-F1
#
_entry.id   AF-A0A7W6T9W9-F1
#
_cell.length_a   1.000
_cell.length_b   1.000
_cell.length_c   1.000
_cell.angle_alpha   90.00
_cell.angle_beta   90.00
_cell.angle_gamma   90.00
#
_symmetry.space_group_name_H-M   'P 1'
#
loop_
_entity.id
_entity.type
_entity.pdbx_description
1 polymer ?
#
loop_
_entity_poly.entity_id
_entity_poly.type
_entity_poly.pdbx_seq_one_letter_code
_entity_poly.pdbx_strand_id
1 'polypeptide(L)'
;MRPAEIRRVGLKDEVIRLHFENPKATTEEIAEALGVGAPYVRCTFRRNGLTAVFKRRKREITATIPPVICPKKVSEKLQPYADKRGMTVETLIATILNVVAADRMVDAILDDMEDAA
;
A
#
# COMPACT_ATOMS: atom_id res chain seq x y z
N MET A 1 8.89 -19.36 41.44
CA MET A 1 10.20 -18.72 41.20
C MET A 1 9.95 -17.45 40.38
N ARG A 2 10.61 -16.34 40.71
CA ARG A 2 10.24 -14.95 40.35
C ARG A 2 10.46 -14.61 38.86
N PRO A 3 9.62 -13.73 38.24
CA PRO A 3 9.88 -13.18 36.91
C PRO A 3 10.98 -12.10 37.00
N ALA A 4 12.23 -12.54 37.11
CA ALA A 4 13.38 -11.67 37.38
C ALA A 4 14.41 -11.63 36.23
N GLU A 5 13.99 -11.92 34.99
CA GLU A 5 14.82 -11.69 33.80
C GLU A 5 14.11 -10.73 32.83
N ILE A 6 13.68 -9.58 33.34
CA ILE A 6 13.46 -8.41 32.50
C ILE A 6 14.86 -7.95 32.08
N ARG A 7 15.42 -8.60 31.05
CA ARG A 7 16.62 -8.15 30.35
C ARG A 7 16.37 -6.69 29.94
N ARG A 8 17.02 -5.74 30.61
CA ARG A 8 17.06 -4.31 30.21
C ARG A 8 17.95 -4.15 28.97
N VAL A 9 17.67 -4.90 27.91
CA VAL A 9 18.22 -4.61 26.59
C VAL A 9 17.34 -3.50 26.04
N GLY A 10 17.94 -2.36 25.71
CA GLY A 10 17.16 -1.24 25.18
C GLY A 10 16.46 -1.70 23.90
N LEU A 11 15.21 -1.28 23.69
CA LEU A 11 14.46 -1.58 22.46
C LEU A 11 15.25 -1.22 21.19
N LYS A 12 16.12 -0.20 21.29
CA LYS A 12 17.11 0.18 20.26
C LYS A 12 18.11 -0.94 19.96
N ASP A 13 18.70 -1.55 20.99
CA ASP A 13 19.73 -2.58 20.84
C ASP A 13 19.13 -3.84 20.23
N GLU A 14 17.86 -4.11 20.51
CA GLU A 14 17.15 -5.25 19.94
C GLU A 14 16.82 -5.06 18.46
N VAL A 15 16.46 -3.83 18.05
CA VAL A 15 16.35 -3.45 16.63
C VAL A 15 17.68 -3.63 15.90
N ILE A 16 18.79 -3.23 16.52
CA ILE A 16 20.13 -3.38 15.95
C ILE A 16 20.52 -4.86 15.85
N ARG A 17 20.28 -5.64 16.91
CA ARG A 17 20.56 -7.08 16.95
C ARG A 17 19.81 -7.81 15.83
N LEU A 18 18.50 -7.58 15.70
CA LEU A 18 17.68 -8.22 14.67
C LEU A 18 18.11 -7.83 13.25
N HIS A 19 18.60 -6.61 13.05
CA HIS A 19 19.15 -6.20 11.76
C HIS A 19 20.42 -6.96 11.39
N PHE A 20 21.31 -7.23 12.35
CA PHE A 20 22.52 -8.02 12.11
C PHE A 20 22.27 -9.53 12.02
N GLU A 21 21.33 -10.06 12.82
CA GLU A 21 20.91 -11.47 12.76
C GLU A 21 20.18 -11.77 11.44
N ASN A 22 19.41 -10.81 10.94
CA ASN A 22 18.67 -10.93 9.69
C ASN A 22 18.96 -9.74 8.76
N PRO A 23 20.12 -9.74 8.06
CA PRO A 23 20.46 -8.65 7.13
C PRO A 23 19.48 -8.50 5.98
N LYS A 24 18.60 -9.48 5.74
CA LYS A 24 17.58 -9.41 4.68
C LYS A 24 16.20 -9.00 5.19
N ALA A 25 16.02 -8.85 6.51
CA ALA A 25 14.72 -8.52 7.06
C ALA A 25 14.31 -7.09 6.69
N THR A 26 13.03 -6.93 6.34
CA THR A 26 12.46 -5.60 6.08
C THR A 26 12.27 -4.82 7.37
N THR A 27 12.13 -3.50 7.26
CA THR A 27 11.84 -2.67 8.45
C THR A 27 10.52 -3.09 9.09
N GLU A 28 9.55 -3.45 8.26
CA GLU A 28 8.23 -3.92 8.67
C GLU A 28 8.30 -5.26 9.41
N GLU A 29 9.10 -6.22 8.91
CA GLU A 29 9.30 -7.51 9.59
C GLU A 29 9.97 -7.35 10.95
N ILE A 30 10.98 -6.46 11.05
CA ILE A 30 11.64 -6.16 12.33
C ILE A 30 10.67 -5.44 13.28
N ALA A 31 9.82 -4.58 12.74
CA ALA A 31 8.79 -3.89 13.52
C ALA A 31 7.74 -4.87 14.07
N GLU A 32 7.29 -5.80 13.24
CA GLU A 32 6.35 -6.87 13.61
C GLU A 32 6.95 -7.81 14.66
N ALA A 33 8.19 -8.26 14.48
CA ALA A 33 8.88 -9.14 15.42
C ALA A 33 9.05 -8.52 16.82
N LEU A 34 9.13 -7.19 16.90
CA LEU A 34 9.30 -6.44 18.15
C LEU A 34 8.01 -5.82 18.68
N GLY A 35 6.89 -5.93 17.95
CA GLY A 35 5.64 -5.27 18.31
C GLY A 35 5.72 -3.74 18.33
N VAL A 36 6.63 -3.15 17.55
CA VAL A 36 6.84 -1.69 17.47
C VAL A 36 6.35 -1.13 16.15
N GLY A 37 6.17 0.19 16.08
CA GLY A 37 5.87 0.84 14.80
C GLY A 37 7.07 0.84 13.84
N ALA A 38 6.84 0.58 12.56
CA ALA A 38 7.85 0.75 11.50
C ALA A 38 8.54 2.13 11.48
N PRO A 39 7.90 3.26 11.88
CA PRO A 39 8.61 4.53 12.04
C PRO A 39 9.75 4.49 13.07
N TYR A 40 9.56 3.78 14.19
CA TYR A 40 10.56 3.67 15.25
C TYR A 40 11.82 2.93 14.75
N VAL A 41 11.63 1.82 14.04
CA VAL A 41 12.73 1.05 13.43
C VAL A 41 13.46 1.89 12.39
N ARG A 42 12.75 2.60 11.50
CA ARG A 42 13.37 3.52 10.52
C ARG A 42 14.20 4.63 11.17
N CYS A 43 13.66 5.25 12.22
CA CYS A 43 14.39 6.27 12.98
C CYS A 43 15.63 5.69 13.65
N THR A 44 15.53 4.47 14.18
CA THR A 44 16.66 3.76 14.80
C THR A 44 17.74 3.43 13.77
N PHE A 45 17.37 2.93 12.60
CA PHE A 45 18.31 2.66 11.52
C PHE A 45 19.04 3.93 11.09
N ARG A 46 18.29 5.00 10.80
CA ARG A 46 18.85 6.29 10.41
C ARG A 46 19.82 6.86 11.45
N ARG A 47 19.50 6.77 12.74
CA ARG A 47 20.33 7.29 13.84
C ARG A 47 21.61 6.49 14.07
N ASN A 48 21.65 5.22 13.68
CA ASN A 48 22.80 4.35 13.85
C ASN A 48 23.53 4.04 12.52
N GLY A 49 23.22 4.77 11.45
CA GLY A 49 23.86 4.58 10.14
C GLY A 49 23.51 3.26 9.43
N LEU A 50 22.45 2.58 9.87
CA LEU A 50 21.97 1.35 9.24
C LEU A 50 21.03 1.69 8.08
N THR A 51 21.11 0.92 7.00
CA THR A 51 20.18 1.02 5.87
C THR A 51 19.24 -0.17 5.88
N ALA A 52 17.94 0.09 5.72
CA ALA A 52 16.98 -1.00 5.51
C ALA A 52 17.34 -1.70 4.19
N VAL A 53 17.73 -2.98 4.27
CA VAL A 53 18.30 -3.71 3.14
C VAL A 53 17.24 -4.01 2.08
N PHE A 54 15.98 -4.17 2.50
CA PHE A 54 14.88 -4.42 1.59
C PHE A 54 13.74 -3.44 1.86
N LYS A 55 13.48 -2.58 0.86
CA LYS A 55 12.16 -1.97 0.73
C LYS A 55 11.20 -3.10 0.37
N ARG A 56 10.11 -3.25 1.12
CA ARG A 56 9.00 -4.12 0.72
C ARG A 56 8.75 -3.86 -0.76
N ARG A 57 8.93 -4.88 -1.62
CA ARG A 57 8.54 -4.75 -3.03
C ARG A 57 7.12 -4.22 -3.00
N LYS A 58 6.91 -3.03 -3.56
CA LYS A 58 5.57 -2.53 -3.87
C LYS A 58 4.89 -3.73 -4.51
N ARG A 59 3.79 -4.23 -3.93
CA ARG A 59 3.03 -5.32 -4.55
C ARG A 59 2.71 -4.80 -5.95
N GLU A 60 3.51 -5.19 -6.93
CA GLU A 60 3.14 -5.08 -8.32
C GLU A 60 1.93 -5.98 -8.36
N ILE A 61 0.76 -5.37 -8.43
CA ILE A 61 -0.46 -6.06 -8.75
C ILE A 61 -0.24 -6.51 -10.19
N THR A 62 0.45 -7.64 -10.37
CA THR A 62 0.48 -8.42 -11.61
C THR A 62 -0.85 -9.13 -11.78
N ALA A 63 -1.95 -8.45 -11.49
CA ALA A 63 -3.17 -8.77 -12.19
C ALA A 63 -2.92 -8.28 -13.61
N THR A 64 -2.92 -9.19 -14.57
CA THR A 64 -3.06 -8.85 -15.98
C THR A 64 -4.45 -8.22 -16.12
N ILE A 65 -4.57 -6.94 -15.76
CA ILE A 65 -5.83 -6.21 -15.86
C ILE A 65 -6.07 -6.07 -17.36
N PRO A 66 -7.13 -6.68 -17.90
CA PRO A 66 -7.44 -6.52 -19.31
C PRO A 66 -7.58 -5.02 -19.61
N PRO A 67 -7.05 -4.54 -20.75
CA PRO A 67 -7.15 -3.13 -21.10
C PRO A 67 -8.62 -2.71 -21.10
N VAL A 68 -8.94 -1.64 -20.39
CA VAL A 68 -10.30 -1.10 -20.35
C VAL A 68 -10.64 -0.58 -21.74
N ILE A 69 -11.54 -1.25 -22.43
CA ILE A 69 -12.02 -0.82 -23.76
C ILE A 69 -13.05 0.27 -23.53
N CYS A 70 -12.68 1.51 -23.88
CA CYS A 70 -13.60 2.65 -23.83
C CYS A 70 -14.09 2.98 -25.25
N PRO A 71 -15.40 2.83 -25.56
CA PRO A 71 -15.95 3.25 -26.83
C PRO A 71 -15.79 4.76 -27.03
N LYS A 72 -15.50 5.20 -28.25
CA LYS A 72 -15.26 6.63 -28.58
C LYS A 72 -16.39 7.58 -28.13
N LYS A 73 -17.64 7.10 -28.21
CA LYS A 73 -18.82 7.85 -27.74
C LYS A 73 -18.79 8.14 -26.23
N VAL A 74 -18.20 7.25 -25.44
CA VAL A 74 -18.05 7.41 -23.99
C VAL A 74 -16.89 8.34 -23.67
N SER A 75 -15.75 8.19 -24.36
CA SER A 75 -14.60 9.08 -24.17
C SER A 75 -14.95 10.53 -24.52
N GLU A 76 -15.72 10.77 -25.58
CA GLU A 76 -16.21 12.11 -25.96
C GLU A 76 -17.09 12.74 -24.87
N LYS A 77 -17.94 11.94 -24.20
CA LYS A 77 -18.76 12.42 -23.07
C LYS A 77 -17.94 12.73 -21.83
N LEU A 78 -16.82 12.03 -21.63
CA LEU A 78 -15.95 12.21 -20.47
C LEU A 78 -14.93 13.34 -20.65
N GLN A 79 -14.60 13.70 -21.90
CA GLN A 79 -13.66 14.78 -22.23
C GLN A 79 -13.89 16.09 -21.45
N PRO A 80 -15.10 16.68 -21.39
CA PRO A 80 -15.29 17.95 -20.68
C PRO A 80 -15.04 17.84 -19.16
N TYR A 81 -15.19 16.65 -18.58
CA TYR A 81 -14.90 16.42 -17.16
C TYR A 81 -13.40 16.24 -16.92
N ALA A 82 -12.69 15.65 -17.89
CA ALA A 82 -11.25 15.49 -17.87
C ALA A 82 -10.56 16.87 -18.00
N ASP A 83 -11.03 17.69 -18.95
CA ASP A 83 -10.51 19.05 -19.19
C ASP A 83 -10.68 19.93 -17.95
N LYS A 84 -11.85 19.90 -17.30
CA LYS A 84 -12.11 20.63 -16.06
C LYS A 84 -11.14 20.30 -14.92
N ARG A 85 -10.60 19.09 -14.91
CA ARG A 85 -9.68 18.59 -13.87
C ARG A 85 -8.22 18.61 -14.31
N GLY A 86 -7.93 19.08 -15.53
CA GLY A 86 -6.57 19.14 -16.07
C GLY A 86 -5.91 17.76 -16.23
N MET A 87 -6.69 16.72 -16.55
CA MET A 87 -6.19 15.35 -16.71
C MET A 87 -6.70 14.72 -18.00
N THR A 88 -6.09 13.61 -18.42
CA THR A 88 -6.56 12.86 -19.60
C THR A 88 -7.81 12.03 -19.27
N VAL A 89 -8.58 11.68 -20.30
CA VAL A 89 -9.78 10.84 -20.15
C VAL A 89 -9.43 9.46 -19.57
N GLU A 90 -8.29 8.88 -19.94
CA GLU A 90 -7.81 7.61 -19.39
C GLU A 90 -7.55 7.72 -17.89
N THR A 91 -6.91 8.81 -17.48
CA THR A 91 -6.62 9.10 -16.06
C THR A 91 -7.92 9.27 -15.28
N LEU A 92 -8.91 9.96 -15.87
CA LEU A 92 -10.22 10.15 -15.27
C LEU A 92 -10.95 8.81 -15.10
N ILE A 93 -10.97 7.96 -16.14
CA ILE A 93 -11.59 6.62 -16.09
C ILE A 93 -10.94 5.78 -14.99
N ALA A 94 -9.60 5.72 -14.96
CA ALA A 94 -8.88 4.97 -13.93
C ALA A 94 -9.20 5.48 -12.52
N THR A 95 -9.35 6.80 -12.36
CA THR A 95 -9.72 7.40 -11.08
C THR A 95 -11.13 7.01 -10.65
N ILE A 96 -12.11 7.09 -11.57
CA ILE A 96 -13.49 6.70 -11.31
C ILE A 96 -13.56 5.23 -10.90
N LEU A 97 -12.93 4.33 -11.67
CA LEU A 97 -12.91 2.90 -11.38
C LEU A 97 -12.29 2.60 -10.01
N ASN A 98 -11.19 3.29 -9.66
CA ASN A 98 -10.56 3.13 -8.36
C ASN A 98 -11.46 3.60 -7.20
N VAL A 99 -12.18 4.71 -7.35
CA VAL A 99 -13.13 5.20 -6.33
C VAL A 99 -14.28 4.21 -6.15
N VAL A 100 -14.92 3.79 -7.25
CA VAL A 100 -16.03 2.82 -7.21
C VAL A 100 -15.60 1.50 -6.57
N ALA A 101 -14.41 1.00 -6.88
CA ALA A 101 -13.86 -0.21 -6.28
C ALA A 101 -13.51 -0.03 -4.80
N ALA A 102 -12.93 1.12 -4.41
CA ALA A 102 -12.56 1.40 -3.02
C ALA A 102 -13.79 1.55 -2.12
N ASP A 103 -14.84 2.18 -2.62
CA ASP A 103 -16.07 2.45 -1.88
C ASP A 103 -17.06 1.27 -1.89
N ARG A 104 -16.68 0.12 -2.46
CA ARG A 104 -17.53 -1.09 -2.63
C ARG A 104 -18.87 -0.78 -3.29
N MET A 105 -18.91 0.21 -4.17
CA MET A 105 -20.13 0.60 -4.89
C MET A 105 -20.43 -0.28 -6.10
N VAL A 106 -19.56 -1.24 -6.40
CA VAL A 106 -19.70 -2.15 -7.55
C VAL A 106 -21.00 -2.95 -7.44
N ASP A 107 -21.29 -3.51 -6.27
CA ASP A 107 -22.45 -4.37 -6.05
C ASP A 107 -23.75 -3.61 -6.33
N ALA A 108 -23.88 -2.39 -5.76
CA ALA A 108 -25.05 -1.54 -5.99
C ALA A 108 -25.26 -1.14 -7.45
N ILE A 109 -24.18 -0.92 -8.21
CA ILE A 109 -24.29 -0.58 -9.65
C ILE A 109 -24.71 -1.80 -10.47
N LEU A 110 -24.24 -2.99 -10.11
CA LEU A 110 -24.58 -4.23 -10.81
C LEU A 110 -26.02 -4.67 -10.51
N ASP A 111 -26.46 -4.54 -9.26
CA ASP A 111 -27.84 -4.84 -8.84
C ASP A 111 -28.86 -3.98 -9.62
N ASP A 112 -28.63 -2.67 -9.72
CA ASP A 112 -29.49 -1.75 -10.49
C ASP A 112 -29.53 -2.06 -12.00
N MET A 113 -28.50 -2.73 -12.54
CA MET A 113 -28.47 -3.13 -13.95
C MET A 113 -29.22 -4.44 -14.22
N GLU A 114 -29.28 -5.36 -13.25
CA GLU A 114 -30.04 -6.61 -13.37
C GLU A 114 -31.55 -6.35 -13.30
N ASP A 115 -31.99 -5.36 -12.50
CA ASP A 115 -33.39 -4.95 -12.41
C ASP A 115 -33.88 -4.13 -13.62
N ALA A 116 -32.97 -3.64 -14.46
CA ALA A 116 -33.27 -2.85 -15.65
C ALA A 116 -33.35 -3.67 -16.96
N ALA A 117 -33.12 -4.99 -16.89
CA ALA A 117 -33.12 -5.93 -18.02
C ALA A 117 -34.42 -6.75 -18.11
#